data_AF-A0A8R2JP40-F1
#
_entry.id   AF-A0A8R2JP40-F1
#
_cell.length_a   1.000
_cell.length_b   1.000
_cell.length_c   1.000
_cell.angle_alpha   90.00
_cell.angle_beta   90.00
_cell.angle_gamma   90.00
#
_symmetry.space_group_name_H-M   'P 1'
#
loop_
_entity.id
_entity.type
_entity.pdbx_description
1 polymer ?
#
loop_
_entity_poly.entity_id
_entity_poly.type
_entity_poly.pdbx_seq_one_letter_code
_entity_poly.pdbx_strand_id
1 'polypeptide(L)'
;MMAAIGLGYDQIKDKLPHDIDVACRNSATSCTISGPVESINEFVSLLMSEGVFAKSVNVGGIAFHSRYIQSAGPTLLKYLKDVIKVPKKRSSKWLSSSLPETEWESDLAKYSSPEYHTNNLLSSVLLEDVLNHIPKDAITIEIAPHGLLQAIIEKALPETVTNISLTKRIYGDSVRFLLTSIGKMYTSGLNPKIKELYPTIQYPVSRGTPSISGLPFWDHTEKWSDEPHNLVKSGEHVISLVLDEDKHLAQYQFQGQHIIPFSFILFNVWKTFIEINSKSLYEKSIQIPNLRFKNNVKIHPTDSSHCYIMIQLGSGLFECDVDNEVILSGAISFLNNIVLRSNEEKSINFDNTTDNLLCNVSENEIYSVLKNNGFNLGFKNITNLNVYKNNIQGSVKWENNWIYFLECLFKFPFLEHLGMGPIEIPVYIREMFINPALFENRSEKDISVNYNILSNEVTCDGIKILGVKNAPISLPILNSAVVKLQEKSFTKFNNLKCKGYVVRLINGILYSCKAQTKICTKFGIGHLDMEKQVKPKSLTVKCIAKHCFSMFSWGMKHCRLLDLAEASMSLVHKKRL
;
A
#
# COMPACT_ATOMS: atom_id res chain seq x y z
N MET A 1 39.34 -38.95 23.00
CA MET A 1 39.32 -38.17 21.74
C MET A 1 37.87 -37.92 21.34
N MET A 2 37.59 -36.85 20.58
CA MET A 2 36.26 -36.58 20.03
C MET A 2 36.34 -36.33 18.52
N ALA A 3 35.26 -36.60 17.80
CA ALA A 3 35.16 -36.31 16.36
C ALA A 3 33.77 -35.81 15.98
N ALA A 4 33.70 -34.78 15.13
CA ALA A 4 32.47 -34.26 14.56
C ALA A 4 32.09 -35.09 13.33
N ILE A 5 30.86 -35.59 13.29
CA ILE A 5 30.33 -36.47 12.25
C ILE A 5 29.15 -35.80 11.55
N GLY A 6 29.06 -35.97 10.22
CA GLY A 6 27.98 -35.50 9.36
C GLY A 6 26.80 -36.46 9.29
N LEU A 7 26.46 -37.09 10.41
CA LEU A 7 25.28 -37.93 10.60
C LEU A 7 24.61 -37.51 11.91
N GLY A 8 23.28 -37.49 11.94
CA GLY A 8 22.51 -37.28 13.16
C GLY A 8 22.59 -38.47 14.11
N TYR A 9 22.13 -38.27 15.35
CA TYR A 9 22.14 -39.32 16.38
C TYR A 9 21.42 -40.60 15.93
N ASP A 10 20.20 -40.47 15.39
CA ASP A 10 19.39 -41.62 15.00
C ASP A 10 19.99 -42.41 13.83
N GLN A 11 20.86 -41.78 13.05
CA GLN A 11 21.55 -42.42 11.92
C GLN A 11 22.79 -43.21 12.35
N ILE A 12 23.41 -42.85 13.49
CA ILE A 12 24.70 -43.38 13.90
C ILE A 12 24.64 -44.32 15.10
N LYS A 13 23.66 -44.18 16.00
CA LYS A 13 23.61 -44.89 17.30
C LYS A 13 23.78 -46.41 17.19
N ASP A 14 23.20 -47.02 16.16
CA ASP A 14 23.23 -48.48 15.94
C ASP A 14 24.48 -48.96 15.18
N LYS A 15 25.32 -48.02 14.69
CA LYS A 15 26.57 -48.28 13.97
C LYS A 15 27.83 -48.07 14.84
N LEU A 16 27.66 -47.59 16.07
CA LEU A 16 28.79 -47.23 16.92
C LEU A 16 29.50 -48.48 17.44
N PRO A 17 30.85 -48.49 17.42
CA PRO A 17 31.62 -49.43 18.24
C PRO A 17 31.22 -49.33 19.71
N HIS A 18 31.28 -50.47 20.42
CA HIS A 18 30.82 -50.61 21.81
C HIS A 18 31.47 -49.65 22.82
N ASP A 19 32.64 -49.12 22.48
CA ASP A 19 33.51 -48.27 23.29
C ASP A 19 33.47 -46.78 22.86
N ILE A 20 32.59 -46.42 21.93
CA ILE A 20 32.36 -45.04 21.46
C ILE A 20 30.96 -44.58 21.86
N ASP A 21 30.89 -43.41 22.50
CA ASP A 21 29.63 -42.76 22.90
C ASP A 21 29.30 -41.58 21.97
N VAL A 22 28.01 -41.24 21.82
CA VAL A 22 27.62 -39.93 21.25
C VAL A 22 27.68 -38.87 22.34
N ALA A 23 28.67 -37.99 22.25
CA ALA A 23 28.87 -36.90 23.18
C ALA A 23 27.97 -35.68 22.91
N CYS A 24 27.69 -35.37 21.66
CA CYS A 24 26.84 -34.23 21.30
C CYS A 24 25.87 -34.60 20.17
N ARG A 25 24.58 -34.35 20.36
CA ARG A 25 23.54 -34.37 19.33
C ARG A 25 23.41 -32.93 18.83
N ASN A 26 24.10 -32.59 17.74
CA ASN A 26 24.21 -31.20 17.29
C ASN A 26 23.01 -30.77 16.46
N SER A 27 22.56 -31.65 15.55
CA SER A 27 21.37 -31.49 14.71
C SER A 27 20.95 -32.85 14.13
N ALA A 28 19.82 -32.90 13.42
CA ALA A 28 19.34 -34.09 12.73
C ALA A 28 20.34 -34.69 11.71
N THR A 29 21.36 -33.94 11.31
CA THR A 29 22.39 -34.35 10.35
C THR A 29 23.81 -34.22 10.90
N SER A 30 23.99 -33.94 12.19
CA SER A 30 25.31 -33.82 12.79
C SER A 30 25.35 -34.23 14.25
N CYS A 31 26.38 -34.98 14.61
CA CYS A 31 26.69 -35.33 15.99
C CYS A 31 28.19 -35.26 16.25
N THR A 32 28.58 -35.33 17.52
CA THR A 32 29.97 -35.46 17.94
C THR A 32 30.10 -36.75 18.74
N ILE A 33 31.01 -37.63 18.32
CA ILE A 33 31.32 -38.88 19.02
C ILE A 33 32.54 -38.71 19.92
N SER A 34 32.64 -39.53 20.96
CA SER A 34 33.67 -39.46 22.00
C SER A 34 34.07 -40.86 22.46
N GLY A 35 35.38 -41.11 22.57
CA GLY A 35 35.90 -42.43 22.93
C GLY A 35 37.43 -42.52 22.93
N PRO A 36 37.98 -43.75 23.00
CA PRO A 36 39.42 -44.02 22.91
C PRO A 36 39.99 -43.51 21.58
N VAL A 37 41.26 -43.10 21.61
CA VAL A 37 41.93 -42.47 20.45
C VAL A 37 41.95 -43.42 19.23
N GLU A 38 42.31 -44.68 19.45
CA GLU A 38 42.45 -45.68 18.41
C GLU A 38 41.10 -45.97 17.75
N SER A 39 40.08 -46.30 18.54
CA SER A 39 38.72 -46.62 18.06
C SER A 39 38.09 -45.45 17.32
N ILE A 40 38.25 -44.21 17.82
CA ILE A 40 37.75 -43.01 17.13
C ILE A 40 38.43 -42.82 15.77
N ASN A 41 39.76 -42.99 15.69
CA ASN A 41 40.48 -42.82 14.42
C ASN A 41 40.10 -43.89 13.39
N GLU A 42 39.95 -45.14 13.83
CA GLU A 42 39.51 -46.23 12.96
C GLU A 42 38.10 -45.95 12.43
N PHE A 43 37.16 -45.59 13.32
CA PHE A 43 35.79 -45.32 12.94
C PHE A 43 35.64 -44.06 12.07
N VAL A 44 36.43 -43.01 12.33
CA VAL A 44 36.50 -41.82 11.46
C VAL A 44 37.00 -42.20 10.07
N SER A 45 38.03 -43.04 9.98
CA SER A 45 38.57 -43.51 8.70
C SER A 45 37.55 -44.33 7.91
N LEU A 46 36.80 -45.20 8.61
CA LEU A 46 35.69 -45.95 8.04
C LEU A 46 34.62 -45.01 7.46
N LEU A 47 34.12 -44.07 8.25
CA LEU A 47 33.09 -43.12 7.80
C LEU A 47 33.56 -42.27 6.62
N MET A 48 34.82 -41.83 6.62
CA MET A 48 35.40 -41.11 5.49
C MET A 48 35.45 -41.97 4.22
N SER A 49 35.73 -43.27 4.33
CA SER A 49 35.72 -44.20 3.19
C SER A 49 34.33 -44.41 2.60
N GLU A 50 33.28 -44.24 3.42
CA GLU A 50 31.87 -44.27 3.01
C GLU A 50 31.36 -42.92 2.48
N GLY A 51 32.23 -41.90 2.39
CA GLY A 51 31.86 -40.56 1.93
C GLY A 51 31.13 -39.71 2.97
N VAL A 52 31.12 -40.12 4.24
CA VAL A 52 30.55 -39.36 5.35
C VAL A 52 31.57 -38.35 5.87
N PHE A 53 31.13 -37.12 6.14
CA PHE A 53 31.98 -36.13 6.81
C PHE A 53 32.33 -36.62 8.22
N ALA A 54 33.62 -36.77 8.50
CA ALA A 54 34.12 -37.06 9.84
C ALA A 54 35.43 -36.29 10.08
N LYS A 55 35.53 -35.59 11.20
CA LYS A 55 36.70 -34.77 11.54
C LYS A 55 36.99 -34.78 13.03
N SER A 56 38.21 -35.17 13.40
CA SER A 56 38.66 -35.14 14.79
C SER A 56 38.67 -33.72 15.36
N VAL A 57 38.25 -33.60 16.62
CA VAL A 57 38.17 -32.36 17.38
C VAL A 57 39.29 -32.37 18.43
N ASN A 58 40.06 -31.28 18.51
CA ASN A 58 41.10 -31.17 19.52
C ASN A 58 40.47 -30.91 20.90
N VAL A 59 40.59 -31.89 21.79
CA VAL A 59 40.04 -31.90 23.15
C VAL A 59 41.10 -32.22 24.20
N GLY A 60 42.38 -31.99 23.88
CA GLY A 60 43.48 -32.27 24.82
C GLY A 60 43.59 -33.75 25.24
N GLY A 61 43.13 -34.66 24.39
CA GLY A 61 43.11 -36.11 24.66
C GLY A 61 41.93 -36.62 25.49
N ILE A 62 41.11 -35.73 26.06
CA ILE A 62 40.01 -36.09 26.96
C ILE A 62 38.75 -36.45 26.16
N ALA A 63 38.06 -37.54 26.54
CA ALA A 63 36.78 -37.94 25.97
C ALA A 63 35.62 -37.31 26.77
N PHE A 64 35.34 -36.03 26.56
CA PHE A 64 34.23 -35.34 27.26
C PHE A 64 32.87 -35.94 26.89
N HIS A 65 31.87 -35.76 27.78
CA HIS A 65 30.49 -36.22 27.61
C HIS A 65 30.38 -37.72 27.24
N SER A 66 31.18 -38.55 27.91
CA SER A 66 31.24 -40.00 27.68
C SER A 66 31.40 -40.76 28.99
N ARG A 67 31.30 -42.10 28.93
CA ARG A 67 31.55 -42.96 30.08
C ARG A 67 32.95 -42.78 30.70
N TYR A 68 33.92 -42.31 29.91
CA TYR A 68 35.32 -42.19 30.33
C TYR A 68 35.59 -41.05 31.33
N ILE A 69 34.68 -40.08 31.44
CA ILE A 69 34.83 -38.94 32.38
C ILE A 69 34.01 -39.11 33.67
N GLN A 70 33.27 -40.22 33.81
CA GLN A 70 32.36 -40.46 34.94
C GLN A 70 33.07 -40.47 36.30
N SER A 71 34.30 -40.98 36.36
CA SER A 71 35.11 -41.00 37.59
C SER A 71 35.47 -39.61 38.12
N ALA A 72 35.43 -38.57 37.27
CA ALA A 72 35.65 -37.20 37.69
C ALA A 72 34.43 -36.58 38.40
N GLY A 73 33.23 -37.18 38.23
CA GLY A 73 31.96 -36.65 38.74
C GLY A 73 31.95 -36.37 40.24
N PRO A 74 32.27 -37.35 41.12
CA PRO A 74 32.25 -37.14 42.57
C PRO A 74 33.21 -36.03 43.03
N THR A 75 34.41 -35.99 42.47
CA THR A 75 35.43 -34.97 42.80
C THR A 75 34.99 -33.59 42.33
N LEU A 76 34.46 -33.47 41.10
CA LEU A 76 33.93 -32.22 40.58
C LEU A 76 32.76 -31.70 41.43
N LEU A 77 31.80 -32.57 41.75
CA LEU A 77 30.64 -32.20 42.56
C LEU A 77 31.06 -31.68 43.93
N LYS A 78 32.03 -32.34 44.58
CA LYS A 78 32.59 -31.88 45.85
C LYS A 78 33.10 -30.44 45.75
N TYR A 79 33.94 -30.15 44.75
CA TYR A 79 34.48 -28.79 44.57
C TYR A 79 33.41 -27.77 44.16
N LEU A 80 32.45 -28.15 43.31
CA LEU A 80 31.37 -27.26 42.92
C LEU A 80 30.45 -26.90 44.10
N LYS A 81 30.28 -27.79 45.09
CA LYS A 81 29.56 -27.46 46.33
C LYS A 81 30.25 -26.39 47.15
N ASP A 82 31.58 -26.34 47.12
CA ASP A 82 32.34 -25.30 47.82
C ASP A 82 32.20 -23.94 47.11
N VAL A 83 32.08 -23.94 45.77
CA VAL A 83 31.95 -22.73 44.94
C VAL A 83 30.50 -22.22 44.89
N ILE A 84 29.54 -23.09 44.63
CA ILE A 84 28.12 -22.75 44.43
C ILE A 84 27.34 -23.14 45.69
N LYS A 85 27.51 -22.34 46.74
CA LYS A 85 26.88 -22.58 48.05
C LYS A 85 25.36 -22.40 48.04
N VAL A 86 24.86 -21.48 47.21
CA VAL A 86 23.43 -21.17 47.10
C VAL A 86 23.01 -21.17 45.62
N PRO A 87 22.52 -22.31 45.11
CA PRO A 87 22.05 -22.43 43.73
C PRO A 87 20.96 -21.42 43.39
N LYS A 88 21.07 -20.78 42.22
CA LYS A 88 20.06 -19.84 41.71
C LYS A 88 19.10 -20.55 40.76
N LYS A 89 17.82 -20.20 40.85
CA LYS A 89 16.77 -20.79 39.99
C LYS A 89 17.02 -20.41 38.53
N ARG A 90 16.94 -21.38 37.62
CA ARG A 90 17.00 -21.16 36.17
C ARG A 90 15.67 -20.56 35.71
N SER A 91 15.72 -19.65 34.73
CA SER A 91 14.49 -19.14 34.10
C SER A 91 14.10 -20.04 32.92
N SER A 92 12.84 -20.03 32.52
CA SER A 92 12.35 -20.74 31.32
C SER A 92 13.02 -20.30 30.01
N LYS A 93 13.69 -19.14 30.00
CA LYS A 93 14.49 -18.67 28.85
C LYS A 93 15.77 -19.46 28.64
N TRP A 94 16.24 -20.20 29.65
CA TRP A 94 17.43 -21.05 29.54
C TRP A 94 16.99 -22.48 29.28
N LEU A 95 16.99 -22.87 28.01
CA LEU A 95 16.76 -24.25 27.60
C LEU A 95 18.00 -25.10 27.92
N SER A 96 17.81 -26.25 28.57
CA SER A 96 18.91 -27.11 28.98
C SER A 96 19.32 -28.02 27.84
N SER A 97 20.60 -28.03 27.48
CA SER A 97 21.17 -29.02 26.56
C SER A 97 21.84 -30.20 27.28
N SER A 98 21.78 -30.27 28.61
CA SER A 98 22.40 -31.37 29.39
C SER A 98 21.39 -32.40 29.89
N LEU A 99 20.10 -32.18 29.63
CA LEU A 99 18.98 -33.00 30.09
C LEU A 99 17.92 -33.03 28.98
N PRO A 100 17.24 -34.17 28.78
CA PRO A 100 16.18 -34.26 27.79
C PRO A 100 15.04 -33.30 28.13
N GLU A 101 14.29 -32.88 27.12
CA GLU A 101 13.19 -31.93 27.28
C GLU A 101 12.16 -32.36 28.33
N THR A 102 11.89 -33.67 28.42
CA THR A 102 11.00 -34.28 29.41
C THR A 102 11.42 -34.04 30.87
N GLU A 103 12.69 -33.67 31.09
CA GLU A 103 13.28 -33.46 32.42
C GLU A 103 13.60 -31.99 32.71
N TRP A 104 13.23 -31.05 31.85
CA TRP A 104 13.51 -29.62 32.07
C TRP A 104 12.86 -29.03 33.33
N GLU A 105 11.77 -29.63 33.80
CA GLU A 105 11.08 -29.24 35.04
C GLU A 105 11.49 -30.08 36.27
N SER A 106 12.46 -30.99 36.12
CA SER A 106 12.99 -31.79 37.23
C SER A 106 13.71 -30.93 38.27
N ASP A 107 13.83 -31.43 39.50
CA ASP A 107 14.57 -30.74 40.56
C ASP A 107 16.05 -30.52 40.19
N LEU A 108 16.65 -31.42 39.40
CA LEU A 108 18.00 -31.28 38.88
C LEU A 108 18.10 -30.12 37.87
N ALA A 109 17.11 -29.96 37.00
CA ALA A 109 17.08 -28.90 35.98
C ALA A 109 16.64 -27.54 36.54
N LYS A 110 15.96 -27.49 37.68
CA LYS A 110 15.34 -26.26 38.19
C LYS A 110 16.35 -25.18 38.62
N TYR A 111 17.54 -25.59 39.07
CA TYR A 111 18.55 -24.70 39.61
C TYR A 111 19.88 -24.82 38.87
N SER A 112 20.64 -23.73 38.80
CA SER A 112 22.05 -23.74 38.41
C SER A 112 22.87 -24.24 39.60
N SER A 113 22.76 -25.53 39.90
CA SER A 113 23.35 -26.19 41.06
C SER A 113 24.67 -26.91 40.73
N PRO A 114 25.48 -27.25 41.75
CA PRO A 114 26.61 -28.16 41.59
C PRO A 114 26.24 -29.46 40.87
N GLU A 115 25.09 -30.04 41.19
CA GLU A 115 24.58 -31.26 40.60
C GLU A 115 24.27 -31.07 39.11
N TYR A 116 23.61 -29.95 38.73
CA TYR A 116 23.32 -29.63 37.34
C TYR A 116 24.59 -29.45 36.50
N HIS A 117 25.57 -28.69 37.01
CA HIS A 117 26.84 -28.45 36.30
C HIS A 117 27.71 -29.71 36.23
N THR A 118 27.66 -30.57 37.24
CA THR A 118 28.30 -31.90 37.20
C THR A 118 27.65 -32.75 36.12
N ASN A 119 26.31 -32.81 36.09
CA ASN A 119 25.57 -33.51 35.04
C ASN A 119 25.93 -33.00 33.64
N ASN A 120 26.05 -31.68 33.45
CA ASN A 120 26.43 -31.10 32.16
C ASN A 120 27.76 -31.61 31.62
N LEU A 121 28.77 -31.85 32.47
CA LEU A 121 30.05 -32.39 32.02
C LEU A 121 29.99 -33.88 31.67
N LEU A 122 29.17 -34.64 32.40
CA LEU A 122 29.13 -36.10 32.34
C LEU A 122 28.15 -36.62 31.28
N SER A 123 27.08 -35.89 31.03
CA SER A 123 25.99 -36.27 30.12
C SER A 123 26.20 -35.73 28.71
N SER A 124 25.59 -36.37 27.73
CA SER A 124 25.61 -35.92 26.33
C SER A 124 24.95 -34.55 26.16
N VAL A 125 25.47 -33.74 25.25
CA VAL A 125 24.93 -32.43 24.88
C VAL A 125 23.81 -32.60 23.85
N LEU A 126 22.60 -32.21 24.20
CA LEU A 126 21.37 -32.32 23.41
C LEU A 126 21.04 -30.97 22.74
N LEU A 127 21.90 -30.51 21.83
CA LEU A 127 21.72 -29.23 21.14
C LEU A 127 20.55 -29.29 20.15
N GLU A 128 20.38 -30.42 19.45
CA GLU A 128 19.27 -30.65 18.52
C GLU A 128 17.90 -30.36 19.16
N ASP A 129 17.69 -30.89 20.36
CA ASP A 129 16.46 -30.68 21.14
C ASP A 129 16.22 -29.18 21.38
N VAL A 130 17.28 -28.42 21.72
CA VAL A 130 17.20 -26.97 21.92
C VAL A 130 16.92 -26.21 20.61
N LEU A 131 17.51 -26.63 19.49
CA LEU A 131 17.32 -25.98 18.20
C LEU A 131 15.85 -26.02 17.73
N ASN A 132 15.11 -27.08 18.08
CA ASN A 132 13.69 -27.22 17.73
C ASN A 132 12.78 -26.13 18.34
N HIS A 133 13.25 -25.47 19.40
CA HIS A 133 12.51 -24.39 20.08
C HIS A 133 12.89 -23.00 19.56
N ILE A 134 13.83 -22.88 18.60
CA ILE A 134 14.22 -21.59 18.04
C ILE A 134 13.18 -21.14 16.99
N PRO A 135 12.60 -19.93 17.12
CA PRO A 135 11.66 -19.39 16.13
C PRO A 135 12.27 -19.26 14.73
N LYS A 136 11.43 -19.35 13.70
CA LYS A 136 11.87 -19.33 12.29
C LYS A 136 12.41 -17.97 11.83
N ASP A 137 12.05 -16.89 12.52
CA ASP A 137 12.47 -15.51 12.26
C ASP A 137 13.50 -15.00 13.31
N ALA A 138 14.10 -15.92 14.07
CA ALA A 138 15.02 -15.56 15.13
C ALA A 138 16.34 -14.98 14.62
N ILE A 139 17.01 -14.25 15.51
CA ILE A 139 18.41 -13.84 15.36
C ILE A 139 19.22 -14.62 16.41
N THR A 140 20.07 -15.52 15.93
CA THR A 140 20.95 -16.33 16.78
C THR A 140 22.32 -15.66 16.91
N ILE A 141 22.85 -15.63 18.14
CA ILE A 141 24.13 -14.98 18.45
C ILE A 141 25.04 -16.01 19.12
N GLU A 142 26.14 -16.35 18.45
CA GLU A 142 27.11 -17.29 19.00
C GLU A 142 28.14 -16.56 19.87
N ILE A 143 28.03 -16.78 21.19
CA ILE A 143 28.94 -16.25 22.21
C ILE A 143 30.04 -17.27 22.46
N ALA A 144 31.08 -17.22 21.63
CA ALA A 144 32.22 -18.12 21.71
C ALA A 144 33.50 -17.39 21.25
N PRO A 145 34.70 -17.88 21.60
CA PRO A 145 35.99 -17.37 21.08
C PRO A 145 36.26 -17.75 19.62
N HIS A 146 35.36 -18.53 19.01
CA HIS A 146 35.29 -18.79 17.58
C HIS A 146 33.89 -19.28 17.24
N GLY A 147 33.31 -18.80 16.12
CA GLY A 147 32.06 -19.32 15.56
C GLY A 147 32.14 -20.77 15.05
N LEU A 148 32.18 -21.75 15.94
CA LEU A 148 32.23 -23.18 15.62
C LEU A 148 30.86 -23.73 15.24
N LEU A 149 29.79 -23.22 15.88
CA LEU A 149 28.42 -23.69 15.66
C LEU A 149 27.77 -23.05 14.44
N GLN A 150 28.42 -22.06 13.79
CA GLN A 150 27.87 -21.36 12.63
C GLN A 150 27.34 -22.32 11.56
N ALA A 151 28.16 -23.25 11.08
CA ALA A 151 27.77 -24.21 10.04
C ALA A 151 26.72 -25.23 10.50
N ILE A 152 26.65 -25.52 11.81
CA ILE A 152 25.65 -26.43 12.38
C ILE A 152 24.29 -25.74 12.42
N ILE A 153 24.26 -24.52 12.96
CA ILE A 153 23.05 -23.70 13.08
C ILE A 153 22.51 -23.34 11.69
N GLU A 154 23.37 -22.94 10.74
CA GLU A 154 22.99 -22.61 9.36
C GLU A 154 22.35 -23.80 8.63
N LYS A 155 22.74 -25.04 8.94
CA LYS A 155 22.15 -26.24 8.34
C LYS A 155 20.89 -26.72 9.07
N ALA A 156 20.81 -26.46 10.37
CA ALA A 156 19.75 -26.97 11.22
C ALA A 156 18.52 -26.06 11.27
N LEU A 157 18.70 -24.75 11.05
CA LEU A 157 17.63 -23.76 11.09
C LEU A 157 17.27 -23.27 9.68
N PRO A 158 16.05 -22.72 9.48
CA PRO A 158 15.63 -22.15 8.20
C PRO A 158 16.49 -20.96 7.76
N GLU A 159 16.55 -20.70 6.44
CA GLU A 159 17.30 -19.56 5.86
C GLU A 159 16.80 -18.18 6.33
N THR A 160 15.58 -18.12 6.86
CA THR A 160 15.00 -16.90 7.46
C THR A 160 15.67 -16.52 8.79
N VAL A 161 16.33 -17.45 9.48
CA VAL A 161 17.07 -17.19 10.72
C VAL A 161 18.39 -16.51 10.40
N THR A 162 18.66 -15.38 11.04
CA THR A 162 19.98 -14.74 10.96
C THR A 162 20.91 -15.31 12.02
N ASN A 163 22.08 -15.82 11.62
CA ASN A 163 23.11 -16.32 12.53
C ASN A 163 24.34 -15.39 12.58
N ILE A 164 24.75 -15.00 13.79
CA ILE A 164 25.80 -14.01 14.02
C ILE A 164 26.83 -14.53 15.02
N SER A 165 28.06 -14.79 14.55
CA SER A 165 29.20 -15.04 15.44
C SER A 165 29.81 -13.75 15.99
N LEU A 166 30.17 -13.73 17.28
CA LEU A 166 30.84 -12.59 17.91
C LEU A 166 32.36 -12.53 17.68
N THR A 167 32.99 -13.66 17.40
CA THR A 167 34.45 -13.71 17.22
C THR A 167 34.88 -14.73 16.16
N LYS A 168 36.07 -14.53 15.60
CA LYS A 168 36.67 -15.45 14.62
C LYS A 168 38.15 -15.63 14.90
N ARG A 169 38.57 -16.88 15.15
CA ARG A 169 39.94 -17.26 15.54
C ARG A 169 41.03 -16.73 14.60
N ILE A 170 40.75 -16.66 13.30
CA ILE A 170 41.67 -16.17 12.27
C ILE A 170 40.98 -15.04 11.51
N TYR A 171 41.13 -13.83 12.01
CA TYR A 171 40.61 -12.60 11.39
C TYR A 171 41.62 -11.45 11.39
N GLY A 172 42.55 -11.41 12.35
CA GLY A 172 43.54 -10.34 12.51
C GLY A 172 43.10 -9.33 13.56
N ASP A 173 42.03 -8.57 13.29
CA ASP A 173 41.48 -7.56 14.20
C ASP A 173 40.16 -8.01 14.83
N SER A 174 40.25 -8.67 15.99
CA SER A 174 39.09 -9.19 16.71
C SER A 174 38.11 -8.10 17.16
N VAL A 175 38.58 -6.88 17.45
CA VAL A 175 37.73 -5.76 17.85
C VAL A 175 36.89 -5.31 16.67
N ARG A 176 37.51 -5.14 15.50
CA ARG A 176 36.78 -4.83 14.26
C ARG A 176 35.78 -5.92 13.89
N PHE A 177 36.12 -7.20 14.10
CA PHE A 177 35.18 -8.29 13.87
C PHE A 177 33.95 -8.15 14.78
N LEU A 178 34.17 -7.95 16.08
CA LEU A 178 33.09 -7.75 17.05
C LEU A 178 32.21 -6.56 16.67
N LEU A 179 32.79 -5.40 16.36
CA LEU A 179 32.04 -4.22 15.92
C LEU A 179 31.26 -4.47 14.62
N THR A 180 31.82 -5.27 13.70
CA THR A 180 31.12 -5.70 12.49
C THR A 180 29.92 -6.59 12.83
N SER A 181 30.07 -7.53 13.76
CA SER A 181 28.98 -8.39 14.21
C SER A 181 27.88 -7.60 14.94
N ILE A 182 28.25 -6.61 15.73
CA ILE A 182 27.29 -5.69 16.35
C ILE A 182 26.56 -4.83 15.29
N GLY A 183 27.26 -4.38 14.25
CA GLY A 183 26.65 -3.72 13.10
C GLY A 183 25.65 -4.63 12.38
N LYS A 184 25.98 -5.93 12.21
CA LYS A 184 25.05 -6.92 11.66
C LYS A 184 23.80 -7.07 12.52
N MET A 185 23.95 -7.13 13.85
CA MET A 185 22.80 -7.16 14.77
C MET A 185 21.88 -5.97 14.55
N TYR A 186 22.45 -4.77 14.39
CA TYR A 186 21.67 -3.55 14.12
C TYR A 186 20.91 -3.63 12.79
N THR A 187 21.58 -4.04 11.71
CA THR A 187 20.95 -4.19 10.39
C THR A 187 19.89 -5.30 10.35
N SER A 188 19.97 -6.27 11.26
CA SER A 188 18.97 -7.32 11.43
C SER A 188 17.78 -6.90 12.31
N GLY A 189 17.74 -5.65 12.79
CA GLY A 189 16.61 -5.11 13.56
C GLY A 189 16.82 -5.08 15.08
N LEU A 190 17.98 -5.49 15.59
CA LEU A 190 18.31 -5.33 17.01
C LEU A 190 18.80 -3.90 17.31
N ASN A 191 18.72 -3.47 18.57
CA ASN A 191 19.21 -2.16 18.99
C ASN A 191 20.30 -2.30 20.08
N PRO A 192 21.51 -2.76 19.73
CA PRO A 192 22.60 -2.92 20.70
C PRO A 192 23.01 -1.57 21.32
N LYS A 193 23.24 -1.55 22.63
CA LYS A 193 23.64 -0.34 23.36
C LYS A 193 25.14 -0.04 23.18
N ILE A 194 25.52 0.44 21.98
CA ILE A 194 26.92 0.69 21.61
C ILE A 194 27.63 1.65 22.58
N LYS A 195 26.89 2.61 23.15
CA LYS A 195 27.42 3.59 24.09
C LYS A 195 28.07 2.99 25.35
N GLU A 196 27.72 1.76 25.71
CA GLU A 196 28.30 1.06 26.87
C GLU A 196 29.70 0.49 26.56
N LEU A 197 30.13 0.50 25.28
CA LEU A 197 31.42 -0.06 24.85
C LEU A 197 32.56 0.95 24.91
N TYR A 198 32.27 2.23 25.10
CA TYR A 198 33.26 3.29 25.13
C TYR A 198 32.95 4.29 26.25
N PRO A 199 33.93 5.11 26.69
CA PRO A 199 33.73 6.04 27.79
C PRO A 199 32.53 6.99 27.57
N THR A 200 31.82 7.31 28.65
CA THR A 200 30.66 8.21 28.61
C THR A 200 31.04 9.57 28.01
N ILE A 201 30.29 9.98 26.99
CA ILE A 201 30.44 11.30 26.36
C ILE A 201 29.89 12.37 27.30
N GLN A 202 30.66 13.44 27.48
CA GLN A 202 30.21 14.62 28.22
C GLN A 202 29.40 15.54 27.30
N TYR A 203 28.22 15.93 27.76
CA TYR A 203 27.35 16.90 27.09
C TYR A 203 27.37 18.24 27.84
N PRO A 204 27.22 19.39 27.15
CA PRO A 204 26.94 19.55 25.73
C PRO A 204 28.15 19.25 24.82
N VAL A 205 27.89 18.94 23.55
CA VAL A 205 28.95 18.72 22.56
C VAL A 205 29.74 19.99 22.28
N SER A 206 30.99 19.85 21.83
CA SER A 206 31.87 21.00 21.55
C SER A 206 31.35 21.85 20.37
N ARG A 207 31.62 23.16 20.43
CA ARG A 207 31.40 24.09 19.31
C ARG A 207 32.15 23.60 18.07
N GLY A 208 31.47 23.53 16.93
CA GLY A 208 32.02 22.99 15.68
C GLY A 208 31.68 21.51 15.42
N THR A 209 30.94 20.85 16.31
CA THR A 209 30.39 19.51 16.04
C THR A 209 29.47 19.59 14.81
N PRO A 210 29.68 18.75 13.77
CA PRO A 210 28.89 18.80 12.53
C PRO A 210 27.39 18.63 12.76
N SER A 211 26.57 19.38 12.01
CA SER A 211 25.11 19.21 12.04
C SER A 211 24.70 17.88 11.42
N ILE A 212 23.75 17.20 12.07
CA ILE A 212 23.12 15.97 11.57
C ILE A 212 21.91 16.31 10.68
N SER A 213 21.40 17.54 10.68
CA SER A 213 20.14 17.91 10.01
C SER A 213 20.08 17.61 8.51
N GLY A 214 21.22 17.58 7.83
CA GLY A 214 21.32 17.27 6.40
C GLY A 214 21.53 15.80 6.06
N LEU A 215 21.56 14.91 7.06
CA LEU A 215 21.81 13.46 6.88
C LEU A 215 20.54 12.62 6.68
N PRO A 216 19.39 12.89 7.33
CA PRO A 216 18.16 12.17 7.06
C PRO A 216 17.68 12.45 5.64
N PHE A 217 17.44 11.37 4.88
CA PHE A 217 16.76 11.44 3.60
C PHE A 217 15.36 10.89 3.79
N TRP A 218 14.36 11.73 3.56
CA TRP A 218 12.97 11.30 3.51
C TRP A 218 12.63 10.89 2.09
N ASP A 219 11.69 9.96 1.95
CA ASP A 219 11.12 9.66 0.65
C ASP A 219 10.15 10.79 0.27
N HIS A 220 10.60 11.66 -0.65
CA HIS A 220 9.81 12.77 -1.18
C HIS A 220 9.18 12.43 -2.55
N THR A 221 8.99 11.16 -2.88
CA THR A 221 8.32 10.76 -4.13
C THR A 221 6.87 11.22 -4.19
N GLU A 222 6.17 11.18 -3.05
CA GLU A 222 4.80 11.65 -2.94
C GLU A 222 4.79 13.17 -2.84
N LYS A 223 4.04 13.81 -3.74
CA LYS A 223 3.84 15.26 -3.74
C LYS A 223 2.50 15.56 -3.11
N TRP A 224 2.54 16.38 -2.08
CA TRP A 224 1.37 16.91 -1.42
C TRP A 224 1.05 18.24 -2.11
N SER A 225 -0.20 18.45 -2.51
CA SER A 225 -0.62 19.74 -3.05
C SER A 225 -0.65 20.76 -1.92
N ASP A 226 0.14 21.82 -2.06
CA ASP A 226 -0.09 23.04 -1.30
C ASP A 226 -1.43 23.59 -1.78
N GLU A 227 -2.52 23.42 -1.02
CA GLU A 227 -3.71 24.23 -1.26
C GLU A 227 -3.28 25.68 -1.06
N PRO A 228 -3.20 26.50 -2.12
CA PRO A 228 -3.03 27.91 -1.89
C PRO A 228 -4.31 28.34 -1.19
N HIS A 229 -4.21 28.84 0.03
CA HIS A 229 -5.28 29.62 0.62
C HIS A 229 -5.55 30.81 -0.32
N ASN A 230 -6.41 30.60 -1.32
CA ASN A 230 -6.89 31.62 -2.23
C ASN A 230 -7.79 32.56 -1.44
N LEU A 231 -7.17 33.49 -0.73
CA LEU A 231 -7.79 34.62 -0.04
C LEU A 231 -8.39 35.65 -1.03
N VAL A 232 -8.38 35.36 -2.33
CA VAL A 232 -9.02 36.19 -3.35
C VAL A 232 -10.42 35.63 -3.57
N LYS A 233 -11.44 36.43 -3.21
CA LYS A 233 -12.84 36.20 -3.62
C LYS A 233 -12.94 36.38 -5.14
N SER A 234 -12.49 35.38 -5.89
CA SER A 234 -12.68 35.35 -7.33
C SER A 234 -14.10 34.88 -7.63
N GLY A 235 -14.74 35.51 -8.61
CA GLY A 235 -15.94 34.94 -9.24
C GLY A 235 -15.63 33.73 -10.12
N GLU A 236 -14.34 33.47 -10.36
CA GLU A 236 -13.83 32.34 -11.12
C GLU A 236 -13.57 31.14 -10.21
N HIS A 237 -14.13 29.99 -10.59
CA HIS A 237 -13.87 28.71 -9.96
C HIS A 237 -13.60 27.66 -11.04
N VAL A 238 -12.54 26.87 -10.85
CA VAL A 238 -12.10 25.86 -11.82
C VAL A 238 -12.32 24.47 -11.24
N ILE A 239 -13.03 23.64 -12.00
CA ILE A 239 -13.35 22.27 -11.61
C ILE A 239 -12.65 21.32 -12.57
N SER A 240 -11.84 20.41 -12.04
CA SER A 240 -11.27 19.32 -12.81
C SER A 240 -12.33 18.25 -13.06
N LEU A 241 -12.59 17.97 -14.34
CA LEU A 241 -13.49 16.93 -14.80
C LEU A 241 -12.66 15.68 -15.10
N VAL A 242 -12.63 14.75 -14.16
CA VAL A 242 -11.92 13.47 -14.30
C VAL A 242 -12.89 12.33 -14.02
N LEU A 243 -13.12 11.45 -15.00
CA LEU A 243 -14.12 10.38 -14.90
C LEU A 243 -13.83 9.38 -13.78
N ASP A 244 -12.56 9.03 -13.58
CA ASP A 244 -12.16 8.04 -12.57
C ASP A 244 -12.29 8.54 -11.13
N GLU A 245 -12.38 9.86 -10.94
CA GLU A 245 -12.49 10.50 -9.63
C GLU A 245 -13.94 10.82 -9.25
N ASP A 246 -14.84 11.02 -10.21
CA ASP A 246 -16.22 11.45 -9.97
C ASP A 246 -17.28 10.43 -10.43
N LYS A 247 -18.00 9.87 -9.44
CA LYS A 247 -19.07 8.88 -9.67
C LYS A 247 -20.22 9.43 -10.53
N HIS A 248 -20.52 10.72 -10.46
CA HIS A 248 -21.61 11.34 -11.20
C HIS A 248 -21.32 11.36 -12.70
N LEU A 249 -20.08 11.62 -13.08
CA LEU A 249 -19.63 11.61 -14.47
C LEU A 249 -19.53 10.17 -15.00
N ALA A 250 -19.03 9.23 -14.20
CA ALA A 250 -18.92 7.83 -14.58
C ALA A 250 -20.28 7.16 -14.83
N GLN A 251 -21.32 7.54 -14.10
CA GLN A 251 -22.65 6.91 -14.17
C GLN A 251 -23.58 7.50 -15.23
N TYR A 252 -23.20 8.60 -15.92
CA TYR A 252 -24.09 9.30 -16.85
C TYR A 252 -23.62 9.13 -18.30
N GLN A 253 -24.31 8.25 -19.03
CA GLN A 253 -23.95 7.92 -20.41
C GLN A 253 -25.11 8.13 -21.39
N PHE A 254 -24.79 8.64 -22.57
CA PHE A 254 -25.69 8.70 -23.72
C PHE A 254 -25.04 8.05 -24.94
N GLN A 255 -25.73 7.09 -25.56
CA GLN A 255 -25.25 6.26 -26.68
C GLN A 255 -23.87 5.61 -26.41
N GLY A 256 -23.61 5.21 -25.17
CA GLY A 256 -22.34 4.59 -24.74
C GLY A 256 -21.19 5.57 -24.52
N GLN A 257 -21.42 6.89 -24.63
CA GLN A 257 -20.44 7.93 -24.35
C GLN A 257 -20.77 8.63 -23.03
N HIS A 258 -19.74 8.90 -22.22
CA HIS A 258 -19.91 9.69 -20.99
C HIS A 258 -20.12 11.16 -21.36
N ILE A 259 -21.18 11.76 -20.84
CA ILE A 259 -21.49 13.18 -21.05
C ILE A 259 -21.67 13.87 -19.71
N ILE A 260 -21.37 15.16 -19.65
CA ILE A 260 -21.52 15.92 -18.40
C ILE A 260 -23.03 16.15 -18.14
N PRO A 261 -23.57 15.75 -16.98
CA PRO A 261 -24.93 16.11 -16.58
C PRO A 261 -25.04 17.63 -16.37
N PHE A 262 -26.09 18.26 -16.87
CA PHE A 262 -26.28 19.69 -16.63
C PHE A 262 -26.52 20.02 -15.15
N SER A 263 -27.15 19.11 -14.41
CA SER A 263 -27.30 19.23 -12.96
C SER A 263 -25.94 19.27 -12.23
N PHE A 264 -24.92 18.59 -12.75
CA PHE A 264 -23.56 18.60 -12.19
C PHE A 264 -22.96 20.00 -12.26
N ILE A 265 -22.99 20.62 -13.44
CA ILE A 265 -22.46 21.99 -13.63
C ILE A 265 -23.29 22.98 -12.80
N LEU A 266 -24.62 22.89 -12.88
CA LEU A 266 -25.52 23.80 -12.15
C LEU A 266 -25.32 23.73 -10.64
N PHE A 267 -25.17 22.53 -10.07
CA PHE A 267 -24.93 22.37 -8.64
C PHE A 267 -23.59 22.98 -8.22
N ASN A 268 -22.56 22.86 -9.05
CA ASN A 268 -21.28 23.49 -8.80
C ASN A 268 -21.32 25.03 -8.94
N VAL A 269 -22.13 25.57 -9.86
CA VAL A 269 -22.41 27.02 -9.92
C VAL A 269 -23.04 27.48 -8.62
N TRP A 270 -24.03 26.72 -8.11
CA TRP A 270 -24.68 27.04 -6.85
C TRP A 270 -23.70 26.98 -5.66
N LYS A 271 -22.86 25.94 -5.56
CA LYS A 271 -21.79 25.87 -4.54
C LYS A 271 -20.85 27.08 -4.61
N THR A 272 -20.36 27.39 -5.80
CA THR A 272 -19.47 28.53 -6.05
C THR A 272 -20.13 29.84 -5.59
N PHE A 273 -21.41 30.04 -5.92
CA PHE A 273 -22.16 31.22 -5.49
C PHE A 273 -22.29 31.33 -3.96
N ILE A 274 -22.51 30.21 -3.27
CA ILE A 274 -22.60 30.17 -1.80
C ILE A 274 -21.24 30.46 -1.15
N GLU A 275 -20.17 29.87 -1.67
CA GLU A 275 -18.80 30.04 -1.18
C GLU A 275 -18.31 31.50 -1.32
N ILE A 276 -18.53 32.11 -2.49
CA ILE A 276 -18.22 33.53 -2.75
C ILE A 276 -18.90 34.46 -1.73
N ASN A 277 -20.15 34.14 -1.37
CA ASN A 277 -20.95 34.89 -0.42
C ASN A 277 -20.70 34.48 1.05
N SER A 278 -19.81 33.52 1.30
CA SER A 278 -19.45 33.02 2.63
C SER A 278 -20.67 32.55 3.46
N LYS A 279 -21.63 31.88 2.81
CA LYS A 279 -22.82 31.31 3.46
C LYS A 279 -22.75 29.78 3.47
N SER A 280 -23.67 29.13 4.18
CA SER A 280 -23.86 27.69 4.04
C SER A 280 -24.90 27.35 2.97
N LEU A 281 -24.79 26.15 2.38
CA LEU A 281 -25.66 25.69 1.30
C LEU A 281 -27.15 25.70 1.70
N TYR A 282 -27.46 25.38 2.95
CA TYR A 282 -28.81 25.19 3.45
C TYR A 282 -29.45 26.46 4.05
N GLU A 283 -28.68 27.55 4.23
CA GLU A 283 -29.16 28.76 4.92
C GLU A 283 -30.09 29.64 4.08
N LYS A 284 -29.85 29.75 2.76
CA LYS A 284 -30.55 30.70 1.89
C LYS A 284 -31.15 30.05 0.67
N SER A 285 -32.41 30.39 0.40
CA SER A 285 -33.07 30.09 -0.86
C SER A 285 -32.45 30.90 -2.01
N ILE A 286 -32.36 30.26 -3.16
CA ILE A 286 -31.82 30.85 -4.39
C ILE A 286 -32.87 30.85 -5.50
N GLN A 287 -32.68 31.79 -6.43
CA GLN A 287 -33.44 31.91 -7.66
C GLN A 287 -32.46 31.96 -8.82
N ILE A 288 -32.77 31.22 -9.88
CA ILE A 288 -31.97 31.13 -11.10
C ILE A 288 -32.86 31.47 -12.30
N PRO A 289 -32.96 32.75 -12.70
CA PRO A 289 -33.70 33.12 -13.89
C PRO A 289 -32.87 32.94 -15.17
N ASN A 290 -33.57 32.72 -16.28
CA ASN A 290 -33.02 32.66 -17.65
C ASN A 290 -31.89 31.62 -17.82
N LEU A 291 -32.04 30.44 -17.23
CA LEU A 291 -31.06 29.37 -17.33
C LEU A 291 -31.08 28.77 -18.74
N ARG A 292 -29.93 28.83 -19.42
CA ARG A 292 -29.75 28.38 -20.80
C ARG A 292 -28.70 27.29 -20.86
N PHE A 293 -29.06 26.19 -21.51
CA PHE A 293 -28.19 25.07 -21.79
C PHE A 293 -27.93 25.04 -23.31
N LYS A 294 -26.66 24.90 -23.73
CA LYS A 294 -26.31 24.79 -25.14
C LYS A 294 -26.08 23.35 -25.57
N ASN A 295 -24.88 22.83 -25.32
CA ASN A 295 -24.42 21.53 -25.78
C ASN A 295 -23.87 20.73 -24.60
N ASN A 296 -24.23 19.45 -24.49
CA ASN A 296 -23.53 18.55 -23.58
C ASN A 296 -22.14 18.24 -24.14
N VAL A 297 -21.13 18.23 -23.27
CA VAL A 297 -19.76 17.87 -23.64
C VAL A 297 -19.50 16.40 -23.30
N LYS A 298 -18.78 15.73 -24.21
CA LYS A 298 -18.33 14.34 -24.04
C LYS A 298 -17.05 14.32 -23.22
N ILE A 299 -16.94 13.37 -22.29
CA ILE A 299 -15.71 13.15 -21.54
C ILE A 299 -15.13 11.78 -21.92
N HIS A 300 -13.84 11.74 -22.22
CA HIS A 300 -13.12 10.49 -22.42
C HIS A 300 -12.43 10.05 -21.12
N PRO A 301 -12.34 8.73 -20.82
CA PRO A 301 -11.72 8.23 -19.59
C PRO A 301 -10.27 8.66 -19.37
N THR A 302 -9.56 8.98 -20.45
CA THR A 302 -8.15 9.43 -20.41
C THR A 302 -7.99 10.94 -20.30
N ASP A 303 -9.07 11.70 -20.46
CA ASP A 303 -9.02 13.14 -20.63
C ASP A 303 -9.35 13.83 -19.32
N SER A 304 -8.47 14.74 -18.90
CA SER A 304 -8.74 15.71 -17.85
C SER A 304 -9.15 17.01 -18.52
N SER A 305 -10.44 17.34 -18.47
CA SER A 305 -10.95 18.66 -18.91
C SER A 305 -11.17 19.56 -17.69
N HIS A 306 -11.20 20.87 -17.90
CA HIS A 306 -11.53 21.83 -16.86
C HIS A 306 -12.83 22.56 -17.19
N CYS A 307 -13.72 22.65 -16.20
CA CYS A 307 -14.89 23.50 -16.25
C CYS A 307 -14.59 24.81 -15.53
N TYR A 308 -14.67 25.92 -16.25
CA TYR A 308 -14.52 27.26 -15.72
C TYR A 308 -15.89 27.83 -15.41
N ILE A 309 -16.16 28.07 -14.14
CA ILE A 309 -17.36 28.76 -13.67
C ILE A 309 -16.99 30.20 -13.41
N MET A 310 -17.66 31.14 -14.08
CA MET A 310 -17.46 32.57 -13.90
C MET A 310 -18.76 33.19 -13.41
N ILE A 311 -18.77 33.77 -12.21
CA ILE A 311 -19.92 34.47 -11.62
C ILE A 311 -19.59 35.94 -11.42
N GLN A 312 -20.38 36.83 -12.03
CA GLN A 312 -20.29 38.27 -11.82
C GLN A 312 -20.90 38.66 -10.47
N LEU A 313 -20.07 39.10 -9.51
CA LEU A 313 -20.47 39.36 -8.13
C LEU A 313 -21.61 40.37 -7.96
N GLY A 314 -21.72 41.36 -8.85
CA GLY A 314 -22.74 42.40 -8.77
C GLY A 314 -24.10 42.00 -9.35
N SER A 315 -24.10 41.36 -10.52
CA SER A 315 -25.32 41.02 -11.26
C SER A 315 -25.82 39.60 -10.98
N GLY A 316 -24.95 38.72 -10.49
CA GLY A 316 -25.22 37.28 -10.38
C GLY A 316 -25.21 36.54 -11.72
N LEU A 317 -24.88 37.21 -12.83
CA LEU A 317 -24.74 36.56 -14.13
C LEU A 317 -23.59 35.56 -14.09
N PHE A 318 -23.82 34.36 -14.60
CA PHE A 318 -22.80 33.33 -14.67
C PHE A 318 -22.72 32.68 -16.04
N GLU A 319 -21.52 32.24 -16.37
CA GLU A 319 -21.20 31.46 -17.55
C GLU A 319 -20.28 30.30 -17.14
N CYS A 320 -20.55 29.11 -17.68
CA CYS A 320 -19.74 27.92 -17.47
C CYS A 320 -19.16 27.48 -18.81
N ASP A 321 -17.84 27.48 -18.88
CA ASP A 321 -17.08 27.11 -20.07
C ASP A 321 -16.37 25.78 -19.84
N VAL A 322 -16.44 24.89 -20.83
CA VAL A 322 -15.59 23.70 -20.90
C VAL A 322 -14.94 23.69 -22.26
N ASP A 323 -13.62 23.60 -22.29
CA ASP A 323 -12.83 23.56 -23.52
C ASP A 323 -13.11 24.73 -24.50
N ASN A 324 -13.38 25.93 -23.98
CA ASN A 324 -13.75 27.17 -24.70
C ASN A 324 -15.16 27.15 -25.33
N GLU A 325 -16.03 26.22 -24.93
CA GLU A 325 -17.47 26.29 -25.23
C GLU A 325 -18.31 26.57 -23.98
N VAL A 326 -19.14 27.61 -24.05
CA VAL A 326 -20.12 27.93 -23.01
C VAL A 326 -21.22 26.86 -23.00
N ILE A 327 -21.22 26.00 -21.99
CA ILE A 327 -22.21 24.94 -21.80
C ILE A 327 -23.48 25.49 -21.14
N LEU A 328 -23.30 26.30 -20.09
CA LEU A 328 -24.37 26.74 -19.19
C LEU A 328 -24.24 28.23 -18.94
N SER A 329 -25.36 28.96 -19.00
CA SER A 329 -25.39 30.39 -18.65
C SER A 329 -26.71 30.77 -18.01
N GLY A 330 -26.70 31.79 -17.17
CA GLY A 330 -27.90 32.27 -16.49
C GLY A 330 -27.58 33.40 -15.51
N ALA A 331 -28.51 33.69 -14.62
CA ALA A 331 -28.24 34.51 -13.44
C ALA A 331 -28.57 33.71 -12.18
N ILE A 332 -27.88 33.98 -11.08
CA ILE A 332 -28.15 33.41 -9.76
C ILE A 332 -28.21 34.51 -8.72
N SER A 333 -29.25 34.50 -7.89
CA SER A 333 -29.44 35.48 -6.82
C SER A 333 -30.09 34.84 -5.60
N PHE A 334 -29.88 35.42 -4.42
CA PHE A 334 -30.65 35.04 -3.24
C PHE A 334 -32.10 35.51 -3.36
N LEU A 335 -33.03 34.66 -2.94
CA LEU A 335 -34.44 35.02 -2.93
C LEU A 335 -34.71 36.03 -1.80
N ASN A 336 -35.27 37.20 -2.15
CA ASN A 336 -35.70 38.18 -1.15
C ASN A 336 -37.03 37.72 -0.52
N ASN A 337 -37.06 37.58 0.81
CA ASN A 337 -38.21 37.12 1.61
C ASN A 337 -39.53 37.91 1.43
N ILE A 338 -39.54 38.99 0.65
CA ILE A 338 -40.71 39.85 0.40
C ILE A 338 -41.69 39.18 -0.57
N VAL A 339 -41.24 38.32 -1.48
CA VAL A 339 -42.12 37.67 -2.49
C VAL A 339 -42.83 36.43 -1.92
N LEU A 340 -42.27 35.78 -0.90
CA LEU A 340 -42.82 34.55 -0.30
C LEU A 340 -44.09 34.77 0.56
N ARG A 341 -44.45 36.01 0.92
CA ARG A 341 -45.72 36.28 1.63
C ARG A 341 -46.97 36.15 0.75
N SER A 342 -46.82 35.93 -0.56
CA SER A 342 -47.96 35.79 -1.47
C SER A 342 -48.32 34.35 -1.84
N ASN A 343 -47.41 33.38 -1.66
CA ASN A 343 -47.67 31.97 -1.99
C ASN A 343 -47.32 31.06 -0.81
N GLU A 344 -48.10 31.13 0.28
CA GLU A 344 -48.41 29.90 1.04
C GLU A 344 -49.29 29.01 0.15
N GLU A 345 -48.75 28.49 -0.94
CA GLU A 345 -49.41 27.42 -1.69
C GLU A 345 -49.22 26.14 -0.88
N LYS A 346 -50.13 25.95 0.07
CA LYS A 346 -50.55 24.63 0.52
C LYS A 346 -50.56 23.72 -0.70
N SER A 347 -50.00 22.51 -0.56
CA SER A 347 -50.15 21.42 -1.53
C SER A 347 -51.53 21.51 -2.18
N ILE A 348 -51.58 21.88 -3.46
CA ILE A 348 -52.83 21.85 -4.20
C ILE A 348 -53.17 20.36 -4.29
N ASN A 349 -53.98 19.89 -3.35
CA ASN A 349 -54.73 18.66 -3.51
C ASN A 349 -55.66 18.92 -4.69
N PHE A 350 -55.19 18.58 -5.88
CA PHE A 350 -56.12 18.29 -6.96
C PHE A 350 -56.95 17.11 -6.44
N ASP A 351 -58.26 17.33 -6.26
CA ASP A 351 -59.23 16.26 -6.13
C ASP A 351 -59.13 15.42 -7.42
N ASN A 352 -58.21 14.47 -7.43
CA ASN A 352 -58.02 13.52 -8.52
C ASN A 352 -59.19 12.54 -8.43
N THR A 353 -60.33 12.90 -9.03
CA THR A 353 -61.29 11.89 -9.46
C THR A 353 -60.54 10.91 -10.36
N THR A 354 -60.70 9.61 -10.11
CA THR A 354 -60.06 8.50 -10.82
C THR A 354 -60.28 8.48 -12.33
N ASP A 355 -61.14 9.36 -12.86
CA ASP A 355 -61.57 9.42 -14.25
C ASP A 355 -60.59 10.12 -15.22
N ASN A 356 -59.47 10.67 -14.74
CA ASN A 356 -58.47 11.38 -15.57
C ASN A 356 -57.07 10.73 -15.64
N LEU A 357 -56.88 9.54 -15.05
CA LEU A 357 -55.60 8.82 -15.09
C LEU A 357 -55.44 8.15 -16.46
N LEU A 358 -54.40 8.51 -17.21
CA LEU A 358 -54.12 7.96 -18.54
C LEU A 358 -53.26 6.70 -18.44
N CYS A 359 -52.15 6.77 -17.69
CA CYS A 359 -51.27 5.63 -17.48
C CYS A 359 -50.48 5.75 -16.18
N ASN A 360 -50.07 4.60 -15.64
CA ASN A 360 -49.12 4.48 -14.56
C ASN A 360 -47.90 3.74 -15.09
N VAL A 361 -46.72 4.31 -14.93
CA VAL A 361 -45.45 3.79 -15.42
C VAL A 361 -44.57 3.46 -14.21
N SER A 362 -44.11 2.22 -14.17
CA SER A 362 -43.23 1.72 -13.11
C SER A 362 -41.78 2.18 -13.31
N GLU A 363 -40.98 2.20 -12.23
CA GLU A 363 -39.52 2.47 -12.27
C GLU A 363 -38.83 1.73 -13.43
N ASN A 364 -39.08 0.43 -13.57
CA ASN A 364 -38.41 -0.40 -14.58
C ASN A 364 -38.76 -0.02 -16.01
N GLU A 365 -40.00 0.40 -16.27
CA GLU A 365 -40.42 0.83 -17.61
C GLU A 365 -39.78 2.15 -17.99
N ILE A 366 -39.71 3.13 -17.07
CA ILE A 366 -39.06 4.42 -17.30
C ILE A 366 -37.61 4.22 -17.74
N TYR A 367 -36.83 3.46 -16.94
CA TYR A 367 -35.41 3.26 -17.25
C TYR A 367 -35.17 2.31 -18.43
N SER A 368 -36.10 1.39 -18.71
CA SER A 368 -36.02 0.56 -19.93
C SER A 368 -36.22 1.41 -21.18
N VAL A 369 -37.19 2.34 -21.17
CA VAL A 369 -37.38 3.28 -22.29
C VAL A 369 -36.18 4.22 -22.44
N LEU A 370 -35.64 4.76 -21.34
CA LEU A 370 -34.44 5.59 -21.38
C LEU A 370 -33.23 4.83 -21.96
N LYS A 371 -33.01 3.59 -21.50
CA LYS A 371 -31.92 2.73 -21.97
C LYS A 371 -32.08 2.35 -23.45
N ASN A 372 -33.30 2.03 -23.89
CA ASN A 372 -33.59 1.69 -25.29
C ASN A 372 -33.36 2.89 -26.23
N ASN A 373 -33.52 4.10 -25.73
CA ASN A 373 -33.22 5.34 -26.46
C ASN A 373 -31.77 5.82 -26.25
N GLY A 374 -30.90 5.00 -25.65
CA GLY A 374 -29.46 5.24 -25.53
C GLY A 374 -29.02 5.95 -24.25
N PHE A 375 -29.91 6.37 -23.36
CA PHE A 375 -29.54 6.91 -22.05
C PHE A 375 -29.30 5.78 -21.04
N ASN A 376 -28.04 5.55 -20.70
CA ASN A 376 -27.65 4.59 -19.68
C ASN A 376 -27.27 5.34 -18.39
N LEU A 377 -28.21 5.38 -17.46
CA LEU A 377 -28.03 6.00 -16.15
C LEU A 377 -27.66 4.93 -15.12
N GLY A 378 -26.56 5.13 -14.40
CA GLY A 378 -26.13 4.25 -13.31
C GLY A 378 -26.94 4.41 -12.01
N PHE A 379 -28.00 5.24 -12.02
CA PHE A 379 -28.88 5.52 -10.88
C PHE A 379 -30.36 5.44 -11.31
N LYS A 380 -31.25 5.18 -10.34
CA LYS A 380 -32.69 5.03 -10.56
C LYS A 380 -33.51 5.72 -9.46
N ASN A 381 -33.64 7.04 -9.54
CA ASN A 381 -34.28 7.82 -8.48
C ASN A 381 -35.79 8.05 -8.70
N ILE A 382 -36.29 8.10 -9.93
CA ILE A 382 -37.74 8.16 -10.23
C ILE A 382 -38.37 6.78 -9.99
N THR A 383 -39.27 6.64 -9.02
CA THR A 383 -39.85 5.35 -8.59
C THR A 383 -41.18 5.02 -9.24
N ASN A 384 -42.03 6.02 -9.43
CA ASN A 384 -43.31 5.89 -10.10
C ASN A 384 -43.64 7.14 -10.91
N LEU A 385 -44.54 7.00 -11.87
CA LEU A 385 -45.03 8.10 -12.68
C LEU A 385 -46.47 7.83 -13.10
N ASN A 386 -47.38 8.70 -12.66
CA ASN A 386 -48.78 8.73 -13.01
C ASN A 386 -49.00 9.88 -14.00
N VAL A 387 -49.37 9.56 -15.23
CA VAL A 387 -49.74 10.53 -16.25
C VAL A 387 -51.24 10.75 -16.21
N TYR A 388 -51.65 12.00 -16.00
CA TYR A 388 -53.02 12.45 -16.15
C TYR A 388 -53.12 13.38 -17.36
N LYS A 389 -54.35 13.74 -17.76
CA LYS A 389 -54.60 14.58 -18.93
C LYS A 389 -53.87 15.94 -18.91
N ASN A 390 -53.76 16.57 -17.74
CA ASN A 390 -53.20 17.92 -17.60
C ASN A 390 -52.01 17.98 -16.61
N ASN A 391 -51.65 16.87 -15.98
CA ASN A 391 -50.54 16.84 -15.02
C ASN A 391 -49.84 15.48 -15.04
N ILE A 392 -48.58 15.46 -14.59
CA ILE A 392 -47.80 14.25 -14.38
C ILE A 392 -47.33 14.27 -12.93
N GLN A 393 -47.69 13.25 -12.16
CA GLN A 393 -47.27 13.10 -10.78
C GLN A 393 -46.27 11.95 -10.70
N GLY A 394 -45.14 12.14 -10.03
CA GLY A 394 -44.16 11.09 -9.85
C GLY A 394 -43.41 11.22 -8.54
N SER A 395 -42.90 10.11 -8.05
CA SER A 395 -42.10 10.04 -6.83
C SER A 395 -40.62 9.96 -7.17
N VAL A 396 -39.79 10.78 -6.51
CA VAL A 396 -38.34 10.80 -6.69
C VAL A 396 -37.63 10.56 -5.36
N LYS A 397 -36.77 9.53 -5.30
CA LYS A 397 -35.92 9.20 -4.16
C LYS A 397 -34.89 10.30 -3.90
N TRP A 398 -34.88 10.79 -2.66
CA TRP A 398 -33.86 11.72 -2.15
C TRP A 398 -32.76 10.95 -1.40
N GLU A 399 -31.56 10.92 -1.98
CA GLU A 399 -30.37 10.23 -1.43
C GLU A 399 -29.28 11.24 -1.02
N ASN A 400 -29.67 12.42 -0.52
CA ASN A 400 -28.75 13.53 -0.21
C ASN A 400 -27.85 13.95 -1.40
N ASN A 401 -28.35 13.76 -2.63
CA ASN A 401 -27.63 14.08 -3.85
C ASN A 401 -28.40 15.04 -4.75
N TRP A 402 -28.04 16.32 -4.69
CA TRP A 402 -28.65 17.37 -5.52
C TRP A 402 -28.48 17.12 -7.02
N ILE A 403 -27.36 16.51 -7.46
CA ILE A 403 -27.08 16.28 -8.88
C ILE A 403 -28.10 15.31 -9.45
N TYR A 404 -28.30 14.15 -8.82
CA TYR A 404 -29.29 13.16 -9.28
C TYR A 404 -30.72 13.67 -9.13
N PHE A 405 -31.02 14.37 -8.04
CA PHE A 405 -32.36 14.90 -7.81
C PHE A 405 -32.77 15.93 -8.87
N LEU A 406 -31.92 16.94 -9.12
CA LEU A 406 -32.19 17.94 -10.15
C LEU A 406 -32.25 17.32 -11.56
N GLU A 407 -31.40 16.33 -11.82
CA GLU A 407 -31.39 15.61 -13.10
C GLU A 407 -32.68 14.83 -13.37
N CYS A 408 -33.34 14.34 -12.32
CA CYS A 408 -34.67 13.75 -12.39
C CYS A 408 -35.73 14.81 -12.67
N LEU A 409 -35.70 15.94 -11.95
CA LEU A 409 -36.68 17.02 -12.14
C LEU A 409 -36.66 17.59 -13.57
N PHE A 410 -35.48 17.74 -14.16
CA PHE A 410 -35.33 18.19 -15.54
C PHE A 410 -35.95 17.25 -16.58
N LYS A 411 -36.16 15.97 -16.23
CA LYS A 411 -36.77 14.99 -17.14
C LYS A 411 -38.29 15.04 -17.14
N PHE A 412 -38.95 15.55 -16.09
CA PHE A 412 -40.41 15.52 -15.98
C PHE A 412 -41.15 16.07 -17.21
N PRO A 413 -40.75 17.21 -17.80
CA PRO A 413 -41.39 17.72 -19.01
C PRO A 413 -41.23 16.79 -20.23
N PHE A 414 -40.12 16.04 -20.31
CA PHE A 414 -39.89 15.04 -21.36
C PHE A 414 -40.71 13.75 -21.12
N LEU A 415 -41.00 13.41 -19.86
CA LEU A 415 -41.75 12.19 -19.52
C LEU A 415 -43.20 12.20 -20.02
N GLU A 416 -43.75 13.36 -20.40
CA GLU A 416 -45.06 13.49 -21.06
C GLU A 416 -45.15 12.68 -22.36
N HIS A 417 -44.06 12.65 -23.14
CA HIS A 417 -44.00 12.01 -24.45
C HIS A 417 -43.13 10.75 -24.43
N LEU A 418 -43.05 10.10 -23.26
CA LEU A 418 -42.21 8.92 -23.06
C LEU A 418 -42.53 7.83 -24.10
N GLY A 419 -41.58 7.57 -25.01
CA GLY A 419 -41.71 6.56 -26.06
C GLY A 419 -42.30 7.05 -27.40
N MET A 420 -42.65 8.34 -27.54
CA MET A 420 -43.25 8.90 -28.75
C MET A 420 -42.28 9.67 -29.66
N GLY A 421 -41.00 9.83 -29.27
CA GLY A 421 -40.01 10.61 -30.02
C GLY A 421 -38.58 10.46 -29.50
N PRO A 422 -37.59 11.15 -30.13
CA PRO A 422 -36.20 11.15 -29.67
C PRO A 422 -36.09 11.77 -28.26
N ILE A 423 -35.06 11.38 -27.50
CA ILE A 423 -34.86 11.96 -26.16
C ILE A 423 -34.48 13.44 -26.29
N GLU A 424 -35.24 14.25 -25.55
CA GLU A 424 -34.99 15.67 -25.42
C GLU A 424 -34.39 16.01 -24.05
N ILE A 425 -33.50 16.99 -24.05
CA ILE A 425 -32.84 17.55 -22.86
C ILE A 425 -33.25 19.02 -22.70
N PRO A 426 -33.20 19.58 -21.48
CA PRO A 426 -33.53 20.99 -21.27
C PRO A 426 -32.53 21.88 -22.01
N VAL A 427 -33.03 22.81 -22.82
CA VAL A 427 -32.25 23.89 -23.47
C VAL A 427 -32.49 25.25 -22.82
N TYR A 428 -33.64 25.41 -22.16
CA TYR A 428 -33.98 26.65 -21.47
C TYR A 428 -34.92 26.40 -20.30
N ILE A 429 -34.66 27.07 -19.19
CA ILE A 429 -35.57 27.17 -18.05
C ILE A 429 -35.76 28.66 -17.77
N ARG A 430 -37.02 29.13 -17.82
CA ARG A 430 -37.33 30.54 -17.58
C ARG A 430 -36.91 30.96 -16.19
N GLU A 431 -37.25 30.15 -15.19
CA GLU A 431 -36.97 30.47 -13.80
C GLU A 431 -36.99 29.22 -12.93
N MET A 432 -36.05 29.14 -12.00
CA MET A 432 -35.95 28.06 -11.04
C MET A 432 -35.77 28.63 -9.63
N PHE A 433 -36.51 28.08 -8.67
CA PHE A 433 -36.39 28.41 -7.25
C PHE A 433 -35.98 27.16 -6.48
N ILE A 434 -35.02 27.30 -5.57
CA ILE A 434 -34.56 26.22 -4.69
C ILE A 434 -34.53 26.76 -3.25
N ASN A 435 -35.29 26.13 -2.37
CA ASN A 435 -35.25 26.31 -0.93
C ASN A 435 -34.57 25.09 -0.29
N PRO A 436 -33.25 25.15 -0.04
CA PRO A 436 -32.50 24.01 0.45
C PRO A 436 -32.85 23.63 1.90
N ALA A 437 -33.35 24.57 2.71
CA ALA A 437 -33.67 24.34 4.12
C ALA A 437 -34.68 23.19 4.34
N LEU A 438 -35.55 22.93 3.36
CA LEU A 438 -36.52 21.82 3.41
C LEU A 438 -35.88 20.43 3.22
N PHE A 439 -34.59 20.36 2.90
CA PHE A 439 -33.84 19.14 2.61
C PHE A 439 -32.75 18.81 3.64
N GLU A 440 -32.43 19.70 4.59
CA GLU A 440 -31.30 19.55 5.54
C GLU A 440 -31.43 18.34 6.49
N ASN A 441 -32.66 18.02 6.92
CA ASN A 441 -32.95 16.94 7.90
C ASN A 441 -34.01 15.96 7.40
N ARG A 442 -34.16 15.81 6.08
CA ARG A 442 -35.20 14.96 5.50
C ARG A 442 -34.75 13.50 5.53
N SER A 443 -35.53 12.63 6.17
CA SER A 443 -35.33 11.17 6.07
C SER A 443 -35.63 10.69 4.66
N GLU A 444 -35.02 9.57 4.25
CA GLU A 444 -35.16 8.91 2.94
C GLU A 444 -36.64 8.56 2.65
N LYS A 445 -37.40 9.55 2.21
CA LYS A 445 -38.77 9.42 1.71
C LYS A 445 -38.79 9.92 0.29
N ASP A 446 -39.49 9.17 -0.55
CA ASP A 446 -39.82 9.58 -1.91
C ASP A 446 -40.52 10.94 -1.88
N ILE A 447 -40.00 11.88 -2.67
CA ILE A 447 -40.54 13.23 -2.80
C ILE A 447 -41.54 13.22 -3.96
N SER A 448 -42.77 13.67 -3.69
CA SER A 448 -43.78 13.84 -4.72
C SER A 448 -43.45 15.07 -5.57
N VAL A 449 -43.39 14.85 -6.88
CA VAL A 449 -43.13 15.83 -7.91
C VAL A 449 -44.35 15.92 -8.80
N ASN A 450 -44.81 17.14 -9.08
CA ASN A 450 -45.95 17.40 -9.94
C ASN A 450 -45.53 18.30 -11.10
N TYR A 451 -45.71 17.84 -12.32
CA TYR A 451 -45.55 18.62 -13.53
C TYR A 451 -46.92 18.99 -14.10
N ASN A 452 -47.22 20.28 -14.16
CA ASN A 452 -48.43 20.80 -14.77
C ASN A 452 -48.14 21.16 -16.24
N ILE A 453 -48.80 20.44 -17.15
CA ILE A 453 -48.58 20.57 -18.60
C ILE A 453 -49.05 21.95 -19.10
N LEU A 454 -50.14 22.49 -18.52
CA LEU A 454 -50.72 23.76 -18.96
C LEU A 454 -49.89 24.98 -18.52
N SER A 455 -49.36 24.97 -17.29
CA SER A 455 -48.49 26.04 -16.80
C SER A 455 -47.01 25.84 -17.14
N ASN A 456 -46.64 24.66 -17.67
CA ASN A 456 -45.27 24.21 -17.92
C ASN A 456 -44.39 24.42 -16.68
N GLU A 457 -44.81 23.78 -15.60
CA GLU A 457 -44.28 24.01 -14.27
C GLU A 457 -44.06 22.68 -13.54
N VAL A 458 -42.83 22.46 -13.08
CA VAL A 458 -42.48 21.34 -12.20
C VAL A 458 -42.39 21.86 -10.78
N THR A 459 -43.20 21.31 -9.89
CA THR A 459 -43.21 21.64 -8.47
C THR A 459 -42.91 20.41 -7.62
N CYS A 460 -42.07 20.59 -6.62
CA CYS A 460 -41.91 19.64 -5.52
C CYS A 460 -41.61 20.42 -4.24
N ASP A 461 -41.50 19.73 -3.12
CA ASP A 461 -41.18 20.39 -1.85
C ASP A 461 -39.90 21.22 -1.97
N GLY A 462 -40.01 22.54 -1.81
CA GLY A 462 -38.89 23.46 -1.87
C GLY A 462 -38.28 23.74 -3.24
N ILE A 463 -38.78 23.16 -4.33
CA ILE A 463 -38.27 23.46 -5.69
C ILE A 463 -39.42 23.77 -6.63
N LYS A 464 -39.25 24.85 -7.40
CA LYS A 464 -40.20 25.29 -8.42
C LYS A 464 -39.44 25.60 -9.71
N ILE A 465 -39.75 24.91 -10.79
CA ILE A 465 -39.13 25.09 -12.12
C ILE A 465 -40.22 25.54 -13.09
N LEU A 466 -40.00 26.68 -13.75
CA LEU A 466 -40.98 27.32 -14.63
C LEU A 466 -40.45 27.39 -16.06
N GLY A 467 -41.33 27.07 -17.01
CA GLY A 467 -41.11 27.31 -18.44
C GLY A 467 -39.94 26.53 -19.00
N VAL A 468 -39.92 25.21 -18.80
CA VAL A 468 -38.89 24.33 -19.36
C VAL A 468 -39.12 24.19 -20.86
N LYS A 469 -38.07 24.38 -21.65
CA LYS A 469 -38.05 24.05 -23.07
C LYS A 469 -37.03 22.96 -23.28
N ASN A 470 -37.46 21.88 -23.92
CA ASN A 470 -36.60 20.77 -24.28
C ASN A 470 -36.30 20.82 -25.78
N ALA A 471 -35.17 20.23 -26.17
CA ALA A 471 -34.83 19.99 -27.56
C ALA A 471 -34.06 18.67 -27.68
N PRO A 472 -34.02 18.05 -28.88
CA PRO A 472 -33.22 16.86 -29.11
C PRO A 472 -31.75 17.07 -28.75
N ILE A 473 -31.12 16.07 -28.14
CA ILE A 473 -29.71 16.15 -27.75
C ILE A 473 -28.79 16.30 -28.97
N SER A 474 -28.02 17.38 -29.01
CA SER A 474 -26.94 17.61 -29.97
C SER A 474 -25.59 17.48 -29.27
N LEU A 475 -24.84 16.43 -29.59
CA LEU A 475 -23.46 16.31 -29.13
C LEU A 475 -22.53 17.00 -30.14
N PRO A 476 -21.77 18.03 -29.73
CA PRO A 476 -20.74 18.60 -30.59
C PRO A 476 -19.70 17.53 -30.93
N ILE A 477 -19.23 17.56 -32.17
CA ILE A 477 -18.05 16.81 -32.58
C ILE A 477 -16.87 17.55 -31.97
N LEU A 478 -16.31 17.04 -30.87
CA LEU A 478 -15.04 17.59 -30.38
C LEU A 478 -14.04 17.48 -31.53
N ASN A 479 -13.39 18.61 -31.85
CA ASN A 479 -12.29 18.65 -32.81
C ASN A 479 -11.35 17.48 -32.51
N SER A 480 -11.20 16.60 -33.51
CA SER A 480 -10.25 15.50 -33.48
C SER A 480 -8.93 16.03 -32.94
N ALA A 481 -8.45 15.40 -31.86
CA ALA A 481 -7.20 15.70 -31.18
C ALA A 481 -6.26 16.55 -32.04
N VAL A 482 -6.04 17.80 -31.66
CA VAL A 482 -4.89 18.55 -32.19
C VAL A 482 -3.68 17.74 -31.74
N VAL A 483 -3.16 16.90 -32.63
CA VAL A 483 -1.91 16.19 -32.45
C VAL A 483 -0.84 17.28 -32.36
N LYS A 484 -0.53 17.72 -31.13
CA LYS A 484 0.66 18.54 -30.86
C LYS A 484 1.87 17.66 -31.11
N LEU A 485 2.32 17.64 -32.34
CA LEU A 485 3.55 16.99 -32.76
C LEU A 485 4.71 17.75 -32.09
N GLN A 486 5.15 17.29 -30.92
CA GLN A 486 6.35 17.81 -30.28
C GLN A 486 7.56 17.28 -31.04
N GLU A 487 8.11 18.10 -31.93
CA GLU A 487 9.40 17.84 -32.54
C GLU A 487 10.52 18.12 -31.51
N LYS A 488 11.08 17.06 -30.93
CA LYS A 488 12.29 17.18 -30.10
C LYS A 488 13.52 17.14 -31.01
N SER A 489 14.05 18.30 -31.37
CA SER A 489 15.33 18.41 -32.06
C SER A 489 16.49 18.27 -31.06
N PHE A 490 17.32 17.24 -31.24
CA PHE A 490 18.56 17.06 -30.46
C PHE A 490 19.64 17.98 -31.00
N THR A 491 19.99 19.03 -30.24
CA THR A 491 21.16 19.86 -30.53
C THR A 491 22.45 19.17 -30.08
N LYS A 492 23.46 19.20 -30.94
CA LYS A 492 24.78 18.57 -30.71
C LYS A 492 25.49 19.27 -29.54
N PHE A 493 25.90 18.48 -28.54
CA PHE A 493 26.56 18.95 -27.32
C PHE A 493 28.00 19.41 -27.60
N ASN A 494 28.19 20.67 -27.98
CA ASN A 494 29.50 21.33 -27.99
C ASN A 494 29.47 22.50 -26.99
N ASN A 495 29.63 22.21 -25.70
CA ASN A 495 29.97 23.25 -24.74
C ASN A 495 31.00 22.72 -23.72
N LEU A 496 32.17 23.34 -23.73
CA LEU A 496 33.41 22.93 -23.04
C LEU A 496 33.36 22.98 -21.50
N LYS A 497 32.20 23.22 -20.87
CA LYS A 497 32.05 23.39 -19.42
C LYS A 497 31.63 22.13 -18.63
N CYS A 498 31.37 20.99 -19.27
CA CYS A 498 30.83 19.79 -18.60
C CYS A 498 31.80 18.60 -18.47
N LYS A 499 33.12 18.82 -18.38
CA LYS A 499 34.09 17.71 -18.20
C LYS A 499 34.02 17.04 -16.81
N GLY A 500 33.50 17.71 -15.78
CA GLY A 500 33.50 17.17 -14.40
C GLY A 500 32.43 16.12 -14.10
N TYR A 501 31.25 16.21 -14.72
CA TYR A 501 30.11 15.35 -14.38
C TYR A 501 30.14 13.99 -15.09
N VAL A 502 30.63 13.94 -16.33
CA VAL A 502 30.67 12.70 -17.13
C VAL A 502 31.69 11.70 -16.59
N VAL A 503 32.83 12.18 -16.06
CA VAL A 503 33.85 11.32 -15.43
C VAL A 503 33.32 10.67 -14.14
N ARG A 504 32.46 11.37 -13.38
CA ARG A 504 31.81 10.80 -12.19
C ARG A 504 30.76 9.75 -12.53
N LEU A 505 29.99 9.95 -13.60
CA LEU A 505 28.96 8.99 -14.02
C LEU A 505 29.58 7.71 -14.59
N ILE A 506 30.63 7.83 -15.41
CA ILE A 506 31.35 6.68 -15.97
C ILE A 506 32.05 5.88 -14.87
N ASN A 507 32.66 6.55 -13.88
CA ASN A 507 33.27 5.87 -12.74
C ASN A 507 32.22 5.17 -11.85
N GLY A 508 31.02 5.74 -11.70
CA GLY A 508 29.92 5.10 -10.97
C GLY A 508 29.41 3.82 -11.65
N ILE A 509 29.27 3.83 -12.98
CA ILE A 509 28.83 2.67 -13.76
C ILE A 509 29.91 1.56 -13.79
N LEU A 510 31.20 1.93 -13.89
CA LEU A 510 32.31 0.98 -13.78
C LEU A 510 32.40 0.34 -12.38
N TYR A 511 32.01 1.07 -11.33
CA TYR A 511 31.96 0.54 -9.96
C TYR A 511 30.81 -0.45 -9.77
N SER A 512 29.62 -0.18 -10.34
CA SER A 512 28.48 -1.10 -10.25
C SER A 512 28.72 -2.38 -11.06
N CYS A 513 29.36 -2.28 -12.24
CA CYS A 513 29.73 -3.45 -13.03
C CYS A 513 30.79 -4.34 -12.33
N LYS A 514 31.75 -3.74 -11.60
CA LYS A 514 32.73 -4.48 -10.77
C LYS A 514 32.09 -5.14 -9.53
N ALA A 515 31.03 -4.53 -8.98
CA ALA A 515 30.28 -5.12 -7.87
C ALA A 515 29.45 -6.33 -8.33
N GLN A 516 28.84 -6.27 -9.52
CA GLN A 516 28.09 -7.38 -10.09
C GLN A 516 28.96 -8.56 -10.52
N THR A 517 30.17 -8.32 -11.04
CA THR A 517 31.11 -9.42 -11.36
C THR A 517 31.55 -10.19 -10.11
N LYS A 518 31.73 -9.51 -8.98
CA LYS A 518 31.99 -10.17 -7.68
C LYS A 518 30.81 -11.00 -7.17
N ILE A 519 29.59 -10.58 -7.47
CA ILE A 519 28.36 -11.31 -7.10
C ILE A 519 28.25 -12.59 -7.96
N CYS A 520 28.49 -12.52 -9.27
CA CYS A 520 28.43 -13.70 -10.15
C CYS A 520 29.48 -14.78 -9.79
N THR A 521 30.70 -14.40 -9.39
CA THR A 521 31.71 -15.36 -8.88
C THR A 521 31.33 -16.02 -7.56
N LYS A 522 30.43 -15.41 -6.77
CA LYS A 522 29.98 -15.96 -5.47
C LYS A 522 28.84 -16.97 -5.62
N PHE A 523 28.14 -16.95 -6.76
CA PHE A 523 26.97 -17.80 -7.05
C PHE A 523 27.25 -18.91 -8.11
N GLY A 524 28.51 -19.15 -8.47
CA GLY A 524 28.88 -20.32 -9.28
C GLY A 524 28.32 -20.34 -10.71
N ILE A 525 28.05 -19.18 -11.31
CA ILE A 525 27.59 -19.10 -12.70
C ILE A 525 28.82 -19.05 -13.61
N GLY A 526 28.90 -20.00 -14.56
CA GLY A 526 30.09 -20.29 -15.37
C GLY A 526 30.68 -19.09 -16.13
N HIS A 527 32.01 -19.14 -16.26
CA HIS A 527 32.88 -18.17 -16.95
C HIS A 527 32.37 -17.74 -18.33
N LEU A 528 32.20 -16.44 -18.54
CA LEU A 528 32.21 -15.81 -19.86
C LEU A 528 33.51 -15.00 -19.95
N ASP A 529 34.51 -15.57 -20.62
CA ASP A 529 35.77 -14.93 -20.95
C ASP A 529 35.54 -13.72 -21.88
N MET A 530 35.52 -12.52 -21.31
CA MET A 530 35.46 -11.25 -22.07
C MET A 530 36.80 -10.53 -22.18
N GLU A 531 37.93 -11.19 -21.90
CA GLU A 531 39.25 -10.53 -21.96
C GLU A 531 39.94 -10.54 -23.34
N LYS A 532 39.32 -11.09 -24.41
CA LYS A 532 39.99 -11.17 -25.73
C LYS A 532 39.39 -10.40 -26.91
N GLN A 533 38.28 -9.65 -26.75
CA GLN A 533 37.70 -8.94 -27.92
C GLN A 533 37.14 -7.55 -27.63
N VAL A 534 37.93 -6.60 -27.09
CA VAL A 534 37.65 -5.18 -27.31
C VAL A 534 38.96 -4.38 -27.39
N LYS A 535 39.44 -4.10 -28.61
CA LYS A 535 40.42 -3.02 -28.83
C LYS A 535 39.70 -1.66 -28.82
N PRO A 536 40.31 -0.58 -28.32
CA PRO A 536 39.62 0.66 -28.03
C PRO A 536 39.46 1.51 -29.30
N LYS A 537 38.44 1.22 -30.12
CA LYS A 537 37.94 2.19 -31.11
C LYS A 537 36.40 2.11 -31.19
N SER A 538 35.77 3.22 -30.81
CA SER A 538 34.34 3.58 -30.92
C SER A 538 33.31 2.62 -30.30
N LEU A 539 33.05 2.76 -28.99
CA LEU A 539 31.79 2.35 -28.38
C LEU A 539 30.75 3.47 -28.55
N THR A 540 29.70 3.23 -29.35
CA THR A 540 28.54 4.13 -29.45
C THR A 540 27.46 3.74 -28.44
N VAL A 541 26.76 4.74 -27.88
CA VAL A 541 25.71 4.61 -26.84
C VAL A 541 24.61 3.59 -27.20
N LYS A 542 24.36 3.35 -28.49
CA LYS A 542 23.44 2.30 -28.98
C LYS A 542 23.85 0.89 -28.55
N CYS A 543 25.14 0.60 -28.38
CA CYS A 543 25.63 -0.72 -27.99
C CYS A 543 25.41 -0.99 -26.49
N ILE A 544 25.52 0.05 -25.66
CA ILE A 544 25.32 -0.02 -24.20
C ILE A 544 23.83 -0.18 -23.86
N ALA A 545 22.95 0.59 -24.53
CA ALA A 545 21.51 0.51 -24.27
C ALA A 545 20.91 -0.86 -24.63
N LYS A 546 21.40 -1.50 -25.71
CA LYS A 546 20.87 -2.78 -26.19
C LYS A 546 21.20 -3.96 -25.25
N HIS A 547 22.34 -3.92 -24.56
CA HIS A 547 22.73 -4.96 -23.60
C HIS A 547 22.19 -4.73 -22.18
N CYS A 548 21.98 -3.48 -21.75
CA CYS A 548 21.31 -3.21 -20.47
C CYS A 548 19.83 -3.60 -20.49
N PHE A 549 19.12 -3.39 -21.61
CA PHE A 549 17.71 -3.77 -21.75
C PHE A 549 17.51 -5.29 -21.76
N SER A 550 18.42 -6.06 -22.36
CA SER A 550 18.30 -7.53 -22.36
C SER A 550 18.54 -8.13 -20.98
N MET A 551 19.41 -7.54 -20.15
CA MET A 551 19.61 -7.96 -18.75
C MET A 551 18.39 -7.67 -17.86
N PHE A 552 17.76 -6.50 -18.01
CA PHE A 552 16.54 -6.15 -17.27
C PHE A 552 15.34 -7.03 -17.66
N SER A 553 15.20 -7.31 -18.96
CA SER A 553 14.15 -8.19 -19.48
C SER A 553 14.26 -9.63 -19.00
N TRP A 554 15.47 -10.13 -18.71
CA TRP A 554 15.68 -11.51 -18.26
C TRP A 554 15.48 -11.65 -16.74
N GLY A 555 15.91 -10.65 -15.96
CA GLY A 555 15.69 -10.61 -14.50
C GLY A 555 14.22 -10.54 -14.09
N MET A 556 13.37 -9.85 -14.85
CA MET A 556 11.93 -9.77 -14.53
C MET A 556 11.13 -11.04 -14.89
N LYS A 557 11.64 -11.93 -15.75
CA LYS A 557 10.93 -13.15 -16.15
C LYS A 557 11.06 -14.32 -15.16
N HIS A 558 11.94 -14.24 -14.16
CA HIS A 558 12.19 -15.34 -13.21
C HIS A 558 11.86 -15.04 -11.74
N CYS A 559 11.40 -13.85 -11.38
CA CYS A 559 10.88 -13.57 -10.03
C CYS A 559 9.35 -13.67 -10.02
N ARG A 560 8.81 -14.81 -9.60
CA ARG A 560 7.37 -14.96 -9.30
C ARG A 560 7.04 -14.15 -8.04
N LEU A 561 6.09 -13.22 -8.20
CA LEU A 561 5.35 -12.54 -7.13
C LEU A 561 4.56 -13.58 -6.32
N LEU A 562 4.82 -13.68 -5.01
CA LEU A 562 3.83 -14.20 -4.06
C LEU A 562 3.97 -13.72 -2.59
N ASP A 563 5.01 -12.98 -2.20
CA ASP A 563 5.19 -12.63 -0.77
C ASP A 563 4.92 -11.15 -0.40
N LEU A 564 4.23 -10.38 -1.27
CA LEU A 564 3.85 -8.98 -0.97
C LEU A 564 2.40 -8.82 -0.52
N ALA A 565 1.68 -9.92 -0.27
CA ALA A 565 0.28 -9.90 0.16
C ALA A 565 0.04 -10.10 1.66
N GLU A 566 1.07 -10.40 2.48
CA GLU A 566 0.87 -10.67 3.93
C GLU A 566 1.35 -9.56 4.87
N ALA A 567 2.02 -8.51 4.38
CA ALA A 567 2.49 -7.41 5.24
C ALA A 567 1.46 -6.28 5.47
N SER A 568 0.27 -6.36 4.84
CA SER A 568 -0.72 -5.26 4.83
C SER A 568 -1.86 -5.40 5.85
N MET A 569 -1.87 -6.43 6.71
CA MET A 569 -3.01 -6.72 7.61
C MET A 569 -2.72 -6.61 9.12
N SER A 570 -1.67 -5.91 9.54
CA SER A 570 -1.43 -5.67 10.97
C SER A 570 -0.98 -4.24 11.25
N LEU A 571 -1.91 -3.29 11.14
CA LEU A 571 -1.85 -2.01 11.88
C LEU A 571 -3.23 -1.33 11.89
N VAL A 572 -4.21 -2.03 12.46
CA VAL A 572 -5.45 -1.42 12.97
C VAL A 572 -5.45 -1.62 14.48
N HIS A 573 -5.72 -0.52 15.21
CA HIS A 573 -5.84 -0.36 16.66
C HIS A 573 -4.57 -0.06 17.47
N LYS A 574 -4.29 1.24 17.67
CA LYS A 574 -4.64 1.94 18.92
C LYS A 574 -4.30 3.44 18.85
N LYS A 575 -5.35 4.27 18.74
CA LYS A 575 -5.35 5.67 19.20
C LYS A 575 -5.76 5.67 20.68
N ARG A 576 -4.96 6.35 21.52
CA ARG A 576 -5.35 7.31 22.58
C ARG A 576 -4.24 7.44 23.62
N LEU A 577 -3.54 8.58 23.58
CA LEU A 577 -3.59 9.60 24.62
C LEU A 577 -3.42 10.95 23.95
#